data_AF-A0A2W6A8L8-F1
#
_entry.id   AF-A0A2W6A8L8-F1
#
_cell.length_a   1.000
_cell.length_b   1.000
_cell.length_c   1.000
_cell.angle_alpha   90.00
_cell.angle_beta   90.00
_cell.angle_gamma   90.00
#
_symmetry.space_group_name_H-M   'P 1'
#
loop_
_entity.id
_entity.type
_entity.pdbx_description
1 polymer ?
#
loop_
_entity_poly.entity_id
_entity_poly.type
_entity_poly.pdbx_seq_one_letter_code
_entity_poly.pdbx_strand_id
1 'polypeptide(L)'
;MAQVTAPTPSAHAGPGLLQRIARDQPWWLLPATVVTVLGGFTLYVLWTAFVAAPPGSANHVSEWGPYLSPFFSPTIWKTGPISPAIWVLWSPLAFRGSCYYYRKAYYRSFFWDPPACAIGELRHREYHGESRFPMILNNLHRFTLYAAVIVLGFLWYDVVLAFLSTQPGSRGHLWLGLGTAIMLINVTLLSLYTFGCHSLRHLVGGGLDCYSTARLGVTRNRAWQFVTRLNNPHPRWAWLSLFSVVLTDVYIRVLQHGVFLDPHVLL
;
A
#
# COMPACT_ATOMS: atom_id res chain seq x y z
N MET A 1 -38.73 -43.32 11.11
CA MET A 1 -38.05 -42.61 10.00
C MET A 1 -38.72 -41.25 9.84
N ALA A 2 -38.09 -40.18 10.32
CA ALA A 2 -38.58 -38.82 10.11
C ALA A 2 -37.93 -38.28 8.82
N GLN A 3 -38.73 -38.01 7.80
CA GLN A 3 -38.27 -37.31 6.59
C GLN A 3 -38.07 -35.83 6.92
N VAL A 4 -36.81 -35.38 6.87
CA VAL A 4 -36.48 -33.95 6.88
C VAL A 4 -36.79 -33.41 5.49
N THR A 5 -37.88 -32.66 5.36
CA THR A 5 -38.17 -31.89 4.14
C THR A 5 -37.12 -30.79 3.99
N ALA A 6 -36.32 -30.87 2.92
CA ALA A 6 -35.39 -29.81 2.55
C ALA A 6 -36.15 -28.51 2.26
N PRO A 7 -35.66 -27.35 2.72
CA PRO A 7 -36.28 -26.07 2.39
C PRO A 7 -36.21 -25.82 0.88
N THR A 8 -37.32 -25.39 0.31
CA THR A 8 -37.45 -24.97 -1.09
C THR A 8 -36.46 -23.83 -1.38
N PRO A 9 -35.69 -23.88 -2.48
CA PRO A 9 -34.79 -22.79 -2.83
C PRO A 9 -35.61 -21.53 -3.04
N SER A 10 -35.37 -20.52 -2.20
CA SER A 10 -35.93 -19.19 -2.40
C SER A 10 -35.51 -18.67 -3.77
N ALA A 11 -36.46 -18.14 -4.53
CA ALA A 11 -36.21 -17.52 -5.83
C ALA A 11 -35.08 -16.49 -5.67
N HIS A 12 -33.88 -16.83 -6.16
CA HIS A 12 -32.75 -15.92 -6.13
C HIS A 12 -33.13 -14.68 -6.94
N ALA A 13 -33.31 -13.56 -6.25
CA ALA A 13 -33.43 -12.26 -6.88
C ALA A 13 -32.28 -12.14 -7.90
N GLY A 14 -32.62 -11.88 -9.16
CA GLY A 14 -31.63 -11.77 -10.23
C GLY A 14 -30.54 -10.76 -9.86
N PRO A 15 -29.34 -10.89 -10.42
CA PRO A 15 -28.21 -10.05 -10.06
C PRO A 15 -28.58 -8.57 -10.19
N GLY A 16 -28.25 -7.78 -9.17
CA GLY A 16 -28.49 -6.34 -9.17
C GLY A 16 -27.77 -5.64 -10.33
N LEU A 17 -28.14 -4.39 -10.65
CA LEU A 17 -27.55 -3.63 -11.76
C LEU A 17 -26.01 -3.60 -11.71
N LEU A 18 -25.42 -3.31 -10.54
CA LEU A 18 -23.97 -3.30 -10.36
C LEU A 18 -23.33 -4.68 -10.58
N GLN A 19 -24.06 -5.74 -10.25
CA GLN A 19 -23.57 -7.12 -10.38
C GLN A 19 -23.64 -7.59 -11.84
N ARG A 20 -24.63 -7.10 -12.61
CA ARG A 20 -24.68 -7.25 -14.07
C ARG A 20 -23.55 -6.48 -14.75
N ILE A 21 -23.37 -5.21 -14.41
CA ILE A 21 -22.28 -4.38 -14.93
C ILE A 21 -20.93 -5.05 -14.64
N ALA A 22 -20.70 -5.54 -13.42
CA ALA A 22 -19.46 -6.23 -13.06
C ALA A 22 -19.24 -7.53 -13.84
N ARG A 23 -20.31 -8.24 -14.19
CA ARG A 23 -20.26 -9.49 -14.96
C ARG A 23 -19.97 -9.23 -16.45
N ASP A 24 -20.47 -8.14 -16.99
CA ASP A 24 -20.35 -7.78 -18.41
C ASP A 24 -19.06 -7.01 -18.73
N GLN A 25 -18.13 -6.87 -17.76
CA GLN A 25 -16.85 -6.22 -18.02
C GLN A 25 -15.96 -7.08 -18.93
N PRO A 26 -15.26 -6.47 -19.90
CA PRO A 26 -14.36 -7.21 -20.75
C PRO A 26 -13.20 -7.79 -19.92
N TRP A 27 -12.80 -9.02 -20.26
CA TRP A 27 -11.79 -9.77 -19.51
C TRP A 27 -10.45 -9.05 -19.37
N TRP A 28 -10.12 -8.17 -20.32
CA TRP A 28 -8.87 -7.41 -20.37
C TRP A 28 -8.90 -6.14 -19.53
N LEU A 29 -10.05 -5.66 -19.05
CA LEU A 29 -10.15 -4.38 -18.35
C LEU A 29 -9.32 -4.35 -17.06
N LEU A 30 -9.41 -5.40 -16.25
CA LEU A 30 -8.64 -5.51 -15.01
C LEU A 30 -7.12 -5.57 -15.31
N PRO A 31 -6.62 -6.48 -16.18
CA PRO A 31 -5.24 -6.46 -16.64
C PRO A 31 -4.76 -5.09 -17.14
N ALA A 32 -5.53 -4.44 -18.03
CA ALA A 32 -5.16 -3.16 -18.61
C ALA A 32 -5.09 -2.05 -17.55
N THR A 33 -6.04 -2.03 -16.61
CA THR A 33 -6.02 -1.08 -15.48
C THR A 33 -4.78 -1.27 -14.62
N VAL A 34 -4.42 -2.51 -14.29
CA VAL A 34 -3.24 -2.82 -13.49
C VAL A 34 -1.95 -2.39 -14.21
N VAL A 35 -1.79 -2.76 -15.49
CA VAL A 35 -0.61 -2.38 -16.28
C VAL A 35 -0.49 -0.86 -16.37
N THR A 36 -1.58 -0.17 -16.68
CA THR A 36 -1.59 1.28 -16.84
C THR A 36 -1.23 2.00 -15.54
N VAL A 37 -1.90 1.65 -14.43
CA VAL A 37 -1.68 2.35 -13.15
C VAL A 37 -0.35 1.98 -12.54
N LEU A 38 0.04 0.71 -12.50
CA LEU A 38 1.33 0.31 -11.94
C LEU A 38 2.50 0.78 -12.83
N GLY A 39 2.34 0.75 -14.15
CA GLY A 39 3.32 1.31 -15.08
C GLY A 39 3.48 2.82 -14.88
N GLY A 40 2.38 3.57 -14.84
CA GLY A 40 2.38 5.01 -14.59
C GLY A 40 2.99 5.37 -13.23
N PHE A 41 2.61 4.64 -12.17
CA PHE A 41 3.21 4.79 -10.85
C PHE A 41 4.72 4.50 -10.86
N THR A 42 5.16 3.46 -11.57
CA THR A 42 6.59 3.12 -11.68
C THR A 42 7.36 4.24 -12.37
N LEU A 43 6.84 4.76 -13.49
CA LEU A 43 7.44 5.90 -14.18
C LEU A 43 7.50 7.14 -13.27
N TYR A 44 6.42 7.41 -12.52
CA TYR A 44 6.38 8.52 -11.57
C TYR A 44 7.44 8.38 -10.46
N VAL A 45 7.59 7.19 -9.90
CA VAL A 45 8.58 6.91 -8.85
C VAL A 45 10.00 7.04 -9.40
N LEU A 46 10.27 6.52 -10.60
CA LEU A 46 11.58 6.67 -11.25
C LEU A 46 11.91 8.14 -11.52
N TRP A 47 10.94 8.90 -12.05
CA TRP A 47 11.10 10.33 -12.24
C TRP A 47 11.36 11.04 -10.90
N THR A 48 10.59 10.75 -9.86
CA THR A 48 10.75 11.33 -8.52
C THR A 48 12.11 11.01 -7.90
N ALA A 49 12.60 9.77 -8.05
CA ALA A 49 13.82 9.31 -7.41
C ALA A 49 15.10 9.78 -8.12
N PHE A 50 15.08 9.87 -9.45
CA PHE A 50 16.29 10.11 -10.26
C PHE A 50 16.31 11.45 -11.01
N VAL A 51 15.16 12.04 -11.31
CA VAL A 51 15.07 13.19 -12.23
C VAL A 51 14.59 14.45 -11.52
N ALA A 52 13.56 14.34 -10.69
CA ALA A 52 12.94 15.49 -10.06
C ALA A 52 13.92 16.21 -9.14
N ALA A 53 14.14 17.51 -9.36
CA ALA A 53 15.02 18.35 -8.55
C ALA A 53 14.26 19.61 -8.10
N PRO A 54 13.56 19.56 -6.96
CA PRO A 54 12.84 20.73 -6.44
C PRO A 54 13.77 21.94 -6.21
N PRO A 55 13.29 23.17 -6.42
CA PRO A 55 14.10 24.38 -6.21
C PRO A 55 14.67 24.44 -4.78
N GLY A 56 15.98 24.67 -4.66
CA GLY A 56 16.66 24.75 -3.35
C GLY A 56 16.78 23.42 -2.60
N SER A 57 16.43 22.29 -3.21
CA SER A 57 16.53 20.98 -2.55
C SER A 57 17.98 20.51 -2.40
N ALA A 58 18.32 20.02 -1.20
CA ALA A 58 19.53 19.24 -0.99
C ALA A 58 19.26 17.80 -1.44
N ASN A 59 20.03 17.30 -2.41
CA ASN A 59 19.97 15.93 -2.90
C ASN A 59 18.55 15.48 -3.33
N HIS A 60 17.88 16.32 -4.12
CA HIS A 60 16.55 16.09 -4.70
C HIS A 60 15.37 16.02 -3.71
N VAL A 61 15.59 16.29 -2.40
CA VAL A 61 14.54 16.17 -1.38
C VAL A 61 13.37 17.12 -1.64
N SER A 62 12.17 16.56 -1.68
CA SER A 62 10.93 17.32 -1.85
C SER A 62 10.27 17.62 -0.49
N GLU A 63 10.48 18.84 0.00
CA GLU A 63 9.89 19.38 1.23
C GLU A 63 9.39 20.82 1.03
N TRP A 64 8.31 21.18 1.72
CA TRP A 64 7.79 22.56 1.75
C TRP A 64 7.25 22.86 3.14
N GLY A 65 7.73 23.95 3.75
CA GLY A 65 7.37 24.28 5.12
C GLY A 65 7.61 23.10 6.07
N PRO A 66 6.61 22.65 6.85
CA PRO A 66 6.75 21.49 7.72
C PRO A 66 6.42 20.15 7.01
N TYR A 67 6.14 20.15 5.70
CA TYR A 67 5.72 18.97 4.95
C TYR A 67 6.89 18.32 4.22
N LEU A 68 7.09 17.03 4.49
CA LEU A 68 8.05 16.17 3.80
C LEU A 68 7.29 15.18 2.90
N SER A 69 7.74 15.05 1.65
CA SER A 69 7.18 14.04 0.77
C SER A 69 7.45 12.62 1.27
N PRO A 70 6.45 11.71 1.23
CA PRO A 70 6.60 10.34 1.70
C PRO A 70 7.64 9.54 0.91
N PHE A 71 8.03 9.98 -0.29
CA PHE A 71 9.08 9.31 -1.05
C PHE A 71 10.48 9.59 -0.50
N PHE A 72 10.68 10.64 0.28
CA PHE A 72 12.01 11.06 0.78
C PHE A 72 12.21 10.77 2.27
N SER A 73 11.26 10.07 2.90
CA SER A 73 11.32 9.67 4.30
C SER A 73 11.79 8.23 4.44
N PRO A 74 12.75 7.93 5.34
CA PRO A 74 13.49 8.87 6.16
C PRO A 74 14.54 9.65 5.36
N THR A 75 14.90 10.86 5.81
CA THR A 75 15.89 11.74 5.14
C THR A 75 17.36 11.29 5.33
N ILE A 76 17.59 9.98 5.33
CA ILE A 76 18.94 9.39 5.40
C ILE A 76 19.66 9.71 4.09
N TRP A 77 20.93 10.11 4.17
CA TRP A 77 21.73 10.56 3.02
C TRP A 77 21.22 11.86 2.35
N LYS A 78 20.50 12.73 3.07
CA LYS A 78 20.12 14.06 2.56
C LYS A 78 21.31 14.89 2.06
N THR A 79 22.51 14.68 2.61
CA THR A 79 23.78 15.28 2.16
C THR A 79 24.78 14.23 1.64
N GLY A 80 24.30 13.01 1.39
CA GLY A 80 25.10 11.86 1.01
C GLY A 80 25.22 11.65 -0.50
N PRO A 81 25.81 10.52 -0.92
CA PRO A 81 26.04 10.20 -2.33
C PRO A 81 24.77 9.74 -3.07
N ILE A 82 23.72 9.35 -2.35
CA ILE A 82 22.47 8.81 -2.91
C ILE A 82 21.30 9.58 -2.28
N SER A 83 20.28 9.94 -3.08
CA SER A 83 19.10 10.63 -2.57
C SER A 83 18.31 9.78 -1.58
N PRO A 84 17.65 10.38 -0.57
CA PRO A 84 16.80 9.64 0.36
C PRO A 84 15.72 8.81 -0.36
N ALA A 85 15.21 9.31 -1.50
CA ALA A 85 14.22 8.59 -2.30
C ALA A 85 14.75 7.28 -2.89
N ILE A 86 15.96 7.29 -3.46
CA ILE A 86 16.58 6.06 -3.96
C ILE A 86 16.89 5.11 -2.80
N TRP A 87 17.35 5.64 -1.66
CA TRP A 87 17.68 4.83 -0.50
C TRP A 87 16.45 4.14 0.10
N VAL A 88 15.32 4.82 0.23
CA VAL A 88 14.13 4.19 0.84
C VAL A 88 13.43 3.24 -0.14
N LEU A 89 13.53 3.48 -1.45
CA LEU A 89 12.73 2.82 -2.50
C LEU A 89 12.67 1.29 -2.39
N TRP A 90 13.77 0.63 -2.03
CA TRP A 90 13.81 -0.83 -1.96
C TRP A 90 12.81 -1.40 -0.95
N SER A 91 12.55 -0.71 0.18
CA SER A 91 11.67 -1.21 1.25
C SER A 91 10.20 -1.29 0.82
N PRO A 92 9.53 -0.20 0.40
CA PRO A 92 8.16 -0.26 -0.09
C PRO A 92 8.03 -1.05 -1.39
N LEU A 93 9.05 -1.01 -2.27
CA LEU A 93 9.04 -1.79 -3.52
C LEU A 93 9.08 -3.28 -3.23
N ALA A 94 10.00 -3.75 -2.37
CA ALA A 94 10.08 -5.16 -2.01
C ALA A 94 8.83 -5.61 -1.23
N PHE A 95 8.31 -4.79 -0.32
CA PHE A 95 7.09 -5.11 0.43
C PHE A 95 5.86 -5.22 -0.47
N ARG A 96 5.68 -4.30 -1.43
CA ARG A 96 4.59 -4.37 -2.42
C ARG A 96 4.81 -5.51 -3.42
N GLY A 97 6.00 -5.62 -4.00
CA GLY A 97 6.32 -6.61 -5.03
C GLY A 97 6.24 -8.06 -4.54
N SER A 98 6.55 -8.32 -3.27
CA SER A 98 6.44 -9.64 -2.65
C SER A 98 5.05 -9.94 -2.06
N CYS A 99 4.12 -8.98 -2.06
CA CYS A 99 2.78 -9.17 -1.49
C CYS A 99 1.95 -10.14 -2.35
N TYR A 100 1.21 -11.05 -1.69
CA TYR A 100 0.34 -12.01 -2.35
C TYR A 100 -0.70 -11.36 -3.30
N TYR A 101 -1.22 -10.19 -2.94
CA TYR A 101 -2.15 -9.45 -3.80
C TYR A 101 -1.46 -8.95 -5.09
N TYR A 102 -0.31 -8.29 -4.98
CA TYR A 102 0.44 -7.80 -6.13
C TYR A 102 0.93 -8.95 -6.99
N ARG A 103 1.32 -10.07 -6.39
CA ARG A 103 1.60 -11.32 -7.07
C ARG A 103 0.47 -11.73 -8.01
N LYS A 104 -0.75 -11.84 -7.49
CA LYS A 104 -1.92 -12.10 -8.33
C LYS A 104 -2.09 -11.04 -9.42
N ALA A 105 -1.90 -9.76 -9.08
CA ALA A 105 -2.07 -8.66 -10.04
C ALA A 105 -1.08 -8.76 -11.21
N TYR A 106 0.21 -8.96 -10.95
CA TYR A 106 1.20 -9.00 -12.03
C TYR A 106 1.19 -10.30 -12.83
N TYR A 107 0.84 -11.42 -12.21
CA TYR A 107 0.62 -12.69 -12.92
C TYR A 107 -0.48 -12.59 -13.97
N ARG A 108 -1.62 -12.02 -13.58
CA ARG A 108 -2.76 -11.87 -14.48
C ARG A 108 -2.53 -10.80 -15.53
N SER A 109 -1.81 -9.73 -15.19
CA SER A 109 -1.76 -8.52 -16.02
C SER A 109 -0.52 -8.42 -16.90
N PHE A 110 0.66 -8.78 -16.39
CA PHE A 110 1.93 -8.74 -17.14
C PHE A 110 2.32 -10.11 -17.71
N PHE A 111 2.04 -11.21 -16.99
CA PHE A 111 2.45 -12.55 -17.42
C PHE A 111 1.34 -13.36 -18.12
N TRP A 112 0.10 -12.86 -18.07
CA TRP A 112 -1.10 -13.49 -18.66
C TRP A 112 -1.26 -14.97 -18.28
N ASP A 113 -1.18 -15.24 -16.98
CA ASP A 113 -1.12 -16.59 -16.43
C ASP A 113 -2.10 -16.81 -15.25
N PRO A 114 -3.37 -17.21 -15.51
CA PRO A 114 -4.21 -16.75 -16.62
C PRO A 114 -4.79 -15.34 -16.36
N PRO A 115 -5.05 -14.52 -17.39
CA PRO A 115 -5.50 -13.13 -17.21
C PRO A 115 -6.92 -13.02 -16.64
N ALA A 116 -7.82 -13.94 -17.01
CA ALA A 116 -9.21 -14.00 -16.57
C ALA A 116 -9.63 -15.44 -16.26
N CYS A 117 -10.69 -15.63 -15.46
CA CYS A 117 -11.15 -16.99 -15.14
C CYS A 117 -11.69 -17.74 -16.35
N ALA A 118 -12.13 -17.02 -17.39
CA ALA A 118 -12.64 -17.59 -18.64
C ALA A 118 -11.56 -17.76 -19.72
N ILE A 119 -10.32 -17.31 -19.46
CA ILE A 119 -9.23 -17.32 -20.44
C ILE A 119 -8.13 -18.24 -19.89
N GLY A 120 -7.69 -19.21 -20.69
CA GLY A 120 -6.59 -20.10 -20.31
C GLY A 120 -5.26 -19.37 -20.14
N GLU A 121 -4.30 -20.04 -19.51
CA GLU A 121 -2.92 -19.58 -19.49
C GLU A 121 -2.36 -19.56 -20.92
N LEU A 122 -1.63 -18.51 -21.30
CA LEU A 122 -0.99 -18.45 -22.63
C LEU A 122 0.32 -19.23 -22.67
N ARG A 123 0.94 -19.46 -21.51
CA ARG A 123 2.19 -20.21 -21.39
C ARG A 123 1.94 -21.43 -20.52
N HIS A 124 1.89 -22.60 -21.14
CA HIS A 124 1.86 -23.89 -20.47
C HIS A 124 3.24 -24.22 -19.90
N ARG A 125 3.62 -23.55 -18.82
CA ARG A 125 4.84 -23.83 -18.07
C ARG A 125 4.51 -24.58 -16.80
N GLU A 126 5.37 -25.51 -16.42
CA GLU A 126 5.26 -26.15 -15.11
C GLU A 126 5.39 -25.10 -14.00
N TYR A 127 4.32 -24.97 -13.22
CA TYR A 127 4.27 -24.06 -12.09
C TYR A 127 4.99 -24.69 -10.89
N HIS A 128 6.22 -24.24 -10.61
CA HIS A 128 7.03 -24.73 -9.49
C HIS A 128 6.74 -24.02 -8.15
N GLY A 129 5.70 -23.18 -8.08
CA GLY A 129 5.36 -22.44 -6.87
C GLY A 129 6.45 -21.45 -6.41
N GLU A 130 6.52 -21.19 -5.11
CA GLU A 130 7.47 -20.26 -4.47
C GLU A 130 8.83 -20.92 -4.16
N SER A 131 9.13 -22.08 -4.76
CA SER A 131 10.34 -22.86 -4.49
C SER A 131 11.53 -22.53 -5.40
N ARG A 132 11.30 -21.83 -6.53
CA ARG A 132 12.32 -21.58 -7.57
C ARG A 132 12.42 -20.08 -7.89
N PHE A 133 13.61 -19.62 -8.28
CA PHE A 133 13.78 -18.27 -8.80
C PHE A 133 12.93 -18.04 -10.06
N PRO A 134 12.25 -16.88 -10.22
CA PRO A 134 12.25 -15.69 -9.35
C PRO A 134 11.24 -15.75 -8.20
N MET A 135 10.37 -16.76 -8.16
CA MET A 135 9.22 -16.84 -7.24
C MET A 135 9.58 -17.06 -5.78
N ILE A 136 10.78 -17.54 -5.50
CA ILE A 136 11.33 -17.62 -4.15
C ILE A 136 11.41 -16.25 -3.46
N LEU A 137 11.53 -15.16 -4.22
CA LEU A 137 11.57 -13.79 -3.68
C LEU A 137 10.26 -13.39 -3.01
N ASN A 138 9.13 -14.03 -3.32
CA ASN A 138 7.86 -13.75 -2.63
C ASN A 138 7.90 -14.18 -1.14
N ASN A 139 8.73 -15.16 -0.79
CA ASN A 139 8.95 -15.53 0.61
C ASN A 139 9.61 -14.40 1.42
N LEU A 140 10.28 -13.45 0.75
CA LEU A 140 10.88 -12.27 1.38
C LEU A 140 9.80 -11.37 2.01
N HIS A 141 8.53 -11.50 1.62
CA HIS A 141 7.44 -10.67 2.16
C HIS A 141 7.42 -10.67 3.69
N ARG A 142 7.69 -11.85 4.29
CA ARG A 142 7.78 -12.03 5.75
C ARG A 142 8.81 -11.12 6.41
N PHE A 143 9.92 -10.85 5.73
CA PHE A 143 11.00 -10.01 6.22
C PHE A 143 10.81 -8.55 5.85
N THR A 144 10.32 -8.28 4.63
CA THR A 144 10.05 -6.90 4.19
C THR A 144 8.95 -6.22 5.00
N LEU A 145 8.08 -6.97 5.67
CA LEU A 145 7.13 -6.42 6.63
C LEU A 145 7.84 -5.60 7.73
N TYR A 146 8.95 -6.10 8.29
CA TYR A 146 9.68 -5.39 9.34
C TYR A 146 10.30 -4.08 8.82
N ALA A 147 10.91 -4.12 7.64
CA ALA A 147 11.45 -2.92 7.00
C ALA A 147 10.34 -1.90 6.67
N ALA A 148 9.18 -2.37 6.21
CA ALA A 148 8.03 -1.52 5.92
C ALA A 148 7.46 -0.88 7.18
N VAL A 149 7.41 -1.59 8.31
CA VAL A 149 6.98 -1.04 9.60
C VAL A 149 7.94 0.04 10.10
N ILE A 150 9.25 -0.14 9.92
CA ILE A 150 10.26 0.88 10.28
C ILE A 150 10.04 2.16 9.46
N VAL A 151 9.94 2.05 8.13
CA VAL A 151 9.68 3.20 7.25
C VAL A 151 8.34 3.85 7.60
N LEU A 152 7.30 3.06 7.90
CA LEU A 152 6.01 3.58 8.33
C LEU A 152 6.11 4.36 9.65
N GLY A 153 6.99 3.96 10.57
CA GLY A 153 7.29 4.72 11.79
C GLY A 153 7.86 6.11 11.50
N PHE A 154 8.78 6.22 10.53
CA PHE A 154 9.29 7.52 10.07
C PHE A 154 8.18 8.36 9.43
N LEU A 155 7.31 7.78 8.62
CA LEU A 155 6.18 8.52 8.03
C LEU A 155 5.20 9.04 9.09
N TRP A 156 4.97 8.30 10.18
CA TRP A 156 4.20 8.81 11.32
C TRP A 156 4.92 9.95 12.04
N TYR A 157 6.24 9.83 12.21
CA TYR A 157 7.06 10.89 12.78
C TYR A 157 6.99 12.17 11.94
N ASP A 158 7.04 12.07 10.61
CA ASP A 158 6.93 13.22 9.71
C ASP A 158 5.55 13.90 9.81
N VAL A 159 4.47 13.14 10.00
CA VAL A 159 3.14 13.71 10.25
C VAL A 159 3.11 14.47 11.57
N VAL A 160 3.76 13.97 12.62
CA VAL A 160 3.87 14.69 13.90
C VAL A 160 4.67 15.99 13.72
N LEU A 161 5.79 15.96 13.00
CA LEU A 161 6.56 17.16 12.67
C LEU A 161 5.75 18.15 11.83
N ALA A 162 4.92 17.65 10.90
CA ALA A 162 4.04 18.46 10.09
C ALA A 162 3.05 19.26 10.96
N PHE A 163 2.51 18.65 12.01
CA PHE A 163 1.62 19.32 12.97
C PHE A 163 2.36 20.27 13.92
N LEU A 164 3.56 19.94 14.39
CA LEU A 164 4.29 20.76 15.38
C LEU A 164 5.05 21.95 14.78
N SER A 165 5.05 22.07 13.45
CA SER A 165 5.78 23.04 12.63
C SER A 165 7.09 23.53 13.23
N THR A 166 8.16 22.80 12.92
CA THR A 166 9.52 23.05 13.41
C THR A 166 10.18 24.33 12.87
N GLN A 167 9.47 25.12 12.06
CA GLN A 167 10.01 26.33 11.42
C GLN A 167 10.33 27.43 12.44
N PRO A 168 11.41 28.22 12.23
CA PRO A 168 11.86 29.25 13.17
C PRO A 168 10.81 30.30 13.58
N GLY A 169 9.78 30.54 12.75
CA GLY A 169 8.71 31.51 13.01
C GLY A 169 7.40 30.94 13.59
N SER A 170 7.27 29.62 13.69
CA SER A 170 6.06 28.94 14.19
C SER A 170 6.36 27.85 15.22
N ARG A 171 7.57 27.83 15.77
CA ARG A 171 7.97 26.87 16.81
C ARG A 171 7.04 26.99 18.02
N GLY A 172 6.37 25.89 18.35
CA GLY A 172 5.44 25.81 19.48
C GLY A 172 3.97 26.00 19.11
N HIS A 173 3.67 26.34 17.85
CA HIS A 173 2.31 26.43 17.33
C HIS A 173 1.91 25.13 16.61
N LEU A 174 0.62 24.80 16.68
CA LEU A 174 0.04 23.69 15.95
C LEU A 174 -0.32 24.15 14.54
N TRP A 175 0.27 23.52 13.54
CA TRP A 175 0.02 23.77 12.13
C TRP A 175 -1.09 22.85 11.63
N LEU A 176 -2.30 23.40 11.52
CA LEU A 176 -3.45 22.69 10.99
C LEU A 176 -3.68 23.16 9.55
N GLY A 177 -3.04 22.49 8.61
CA GLY A 177 -3.15 22.79 7.17
C GLY A 177 -3.75 21.65 6.37
N LEU A 178 -4.18 21.95 5.14
CA LEU A 178 -4.63 20.91 4.20
C LEU A 178 -3.53 19.87 3.96
N GLY A 179 -2.27 20.29 3.90
CA GLY A 179 -1.13 19.36 3.80
C GLY A 179 -1.02 18.39 4.99
N THR A 180 -1.23 18.85 6.23
CA THR A 180 -1.23 17.94 7.40
C THR A 180 -2.34 16.88 7.31
N ALA A 181 -3.53 17.26 6.84
CA ALA A 181 -4.63 16.32 6.65
C ALA A 181 -4.32 15.28 5.56
N ILE A 182 -3.75 15.73 4.43
CA ILE A 182 -3.34 14.83 3.33
C ILE A 182 -2.27 13.85 3.80
N MET A 183 -1.23 14.32 4.52
CA MET A 183 -0.18 13.45 5.06
C MET A 183 -0.73 12.45 6.08
N LEU A 184 -1.65 12.87 6.96
CA LEU A 184 -2.30 11.99 7.94
C LEU A 184 -3.14 10.91 7.26
N ILE A 185 -3.94 11.27 6.25
CA ILE A 185 -4.70 10.30 5.45
C ILE A 185 -3.74 9.31 4.77
N ASN A 186 -2.65 9.81 4.20
CA ASN A 186 -1.66 8.98 3.54
C ASN A 186 -1.02 7.95 4.48
N VAL A 187 -0.50 8.37 5.64
CA VAL A 187 0.13 7.44 6.60
C VAL A 187 -0.89 6.45 7.18
N THR A 188 -2.15 6.87 7.32
CA THR A 188 -3.24 5.99 7.77
C THR A 188 -3.54 4.92 6.73
N LEU A 189 -3.67 5.27 5.45
CA LEU A 189 -3.87 4.33 4.36
C LEU A 189 -2.70 3.35 4.20
N LEU A 190 -1.46 3.84 4.36
CA LEU A 190 -0.27 2.99 4.39
C LEU A 190 -0.27 2.05 5.59
N SER A 191 -0.71 2.52 6.76
CA SER A 191 -0.85 1.68 7.96
C SER A 191 -1.88 0.58 7.75
N LEU A 192 -3.05 0.89 7.18
CA LEU A 192 -4.08 -0.10 6.85
C LEU A 192 -3.58 -1.14 5.83
N TYR A 193 -2.77 -0.72 4.86
CA TYR A 193 -2.13 -1.63 3.92
C TYR A 193 -1.11 -2.53 4.62
N THR A 194 -0.19 -1.97 5.41
CA THR A 194 0.89 -2.71 6.08
C THR A 194 0.36 -3.67 7.14
N PHE A 195 -0.52 -3.20 8.04
CA PHE A 195 -1.08 -4.01 9.12
C PHE A 195 -2.25 -4.91 8.65
N GLY A 196 -2.77 -4.72 7.44
CA GLY A 196 -3.75 -5.61 6.82
C GLY A 196 -3.15 -6.79 6.04
N CYS A 197 -1.82 -6.95 6.00
CA CYS A 197 -1.18 -7.95 5.15
C CYS A 197 -1.35 -9.39 5.67
N HIS A 198 -1.27 -10.37 4.76
CA HIS A 198 -1.30 -11.80 5.12
C HIS A 198 -0.12 -12.20 6.01
N SER A 199 1.04 -11.57 5.83
CA SER A 199 2.23 -11.84 6.66
C SER A 199 1.96 -11.53 8.13
N LEU A 200 1.34 -10.40 8.44
CA LEU A 200 1.01 -10.04 9.82
C LEU A 200 -0.05 -10.95 10.41
N ARG A 201 -1.06 -11.33 9.61
CA ARG A 201 -2.08 -12.30 10.03
C ARG A 201 -1.44 -13.63 10.43
N HIS A 202 -0.47 -14.10 9.65
CA HIS A 202 0.30 -15.30 9.96
C HIS A 202 1.20 -15.10 11.18
N LEU A 203 1.84 -13.95 11.34
CA LEU A 203 2.69 -13.66 12.50
C LEU A 203 1.91 -13.69 13.82
N VAL A 204 0.68 -13.17 13.82
CA VAL A 204 -0.16 -13.06 15.03
C VAL A 204 -0.84 -14.40 15.39
N GLY A 205 -1.40 -15.10 14.40
CA GLY A 205 -2.25 -16.28 14.61
C GLY A 205 -1.80 -17.56 13.89
N GLY A 206 -0.70 -17.55 13.15
CA GLY A 206 -0.20 -18.72 12.43
C GLY A 206 0.44 -19.78 13.34
N GLY A 207 0.64 -20.98 12.78
CA GLY A 207 1.35 -22.08 13.43
C GLY A 207 0.65 -22.68 14.66
N LEU A 208 -0.68 -22.53 14.76
CA LEU A 208 -1.48 -23.13 15.81
C LEU A 208 -2.61 -23.96 15.21
N ASP A 209 -2.73 -25.21 15.65
CA ASP A 209 -3.84 -26.09 15.27
C ASP A 209 -5.07 -25.88 16.19
N CYS A 210 -4.85 -25.39 17.41
CA CYS A 210 -5.91 -25.13 18.38
C CYS A 210 -5.60 -23.91 19.25
N TYR A 211 -6.49 -22.91 19.21
CA TYR A 211 -6.35 -21.69 20.02
C TYR A 211 -6.77 -21.87 21.47
N SER A 212 -7.59 -22.87 21.83
CA SER A 212 -7.98 -23.08 23.23
C SER A 212 -6.91 -23.77 24.06
N THR A 213 -6.01 -24.52 23.41
CA THR A 213 -4.91 -25.24 24.08
C THR A 213 -3.59 -24.45 24.09
N ALA A 214 -3.45 -23.45 23.22
CA ALA A 214 -2.24 -22.66 23.10
C ALA A 214 -2.12 -21.57 24.19
N ARG A 215 -0.89 -21.32 24.64
CA ARG A 215 -0.58 -20.19 25.54
C ARG A 215 -1.00 -18.87 24.87
N LEU A 216 -1.74 -18.03 25.61
CA LEU A 216 -2.34 -16.79 25.11
C LEU A 216 -3.26 -16.99 23.89
N GLY A 217 -3.79 -18.19 23.67
CA GLY A 217 -4.49 -18.53 22.44
C GLY A 217 -5.79 -17.74 22.23
N VAL A 218 -6.51 -17.35 23.29
CA VAL A 218 -7.66 -16.42 23.19
C VAL A 218 -7.23 -15.05 22.68
N THR A 219 -6.14 -14.50 23.22
CA THR A 219 -5.59 -13.19 22.80
C THR A 219 -5.09 -13.25 21.35
N ARG A 220 -4.38 -14.33 20.99
CA ARG A 220 -3.91 -14.55 19.61
C ARG A 220 -5.08 -14.69 18.62
N ASN A 221 -6.15 -15.41 18.99
CA ASN A 221 -7.35 -15.52 18.18
C ASN A 221 -8.02 -14.16 17.98
N ARG A 222 -8.19 -13.36 19.05
CA ARG A 222 -8.75 -11.99 18.95
C ARG A 222 -7.93 -11.10 18.03
N ALA A 223 -6.60 -11.09 18.19
CA ALA A 223 -5.71 -10.31 17.36
C ALA A 223 -5.75 -10.80 15.89
N TRP A 224 -5.77 -12.11 15.66
CA TRP A 224 -5.93 -12.69 14.32
C TRP A 224 -7.28 -12.32 13.68
N GLN A 225 -8.38 -12.33 14.44
CA GLN A 225 -9.69 -11.88 13.95
C GLN A 225 -9.68 -10.40 13.58
N PHE A 226 -9.03 -9.55 14.37
CA PHE A 226 -8.88 -8.13 14.06
C PHE A 226 -8.08 -7.92 12.76
N VAL A 227 -6.90 -8.54 12.65
CA VAL A 227 -6.08 -8.46 11.43
C VAL A 227 -6.82 -9.04 10.23
N THR A 228 -7.63 -10.10 10.42
CA THR A 228 -8.49 -10.66 9.38
C THR A 228 -9.49 -9.64 8.84
N ARG A 229 -10.11 -8.84 9.71
CA ARG A 229 -11.04 -7.78 9.28
C ARG A 229 -10.33 -6.72 8.44
N LEU A 230 -9.10 -6.34 8.81
CA LEU A 230 -8.26 -5.42 8.02
C LEU A 230 -7.78 -6.04 6.70
N ASN A 231 -7.54 -7.35 6.71
CA ASN A 231 -7.03 -8.11 5.56
C ASN A 231 -8.07 -8.32 4.46
N ASN A 232 -9.35 -8.48 4.80
CA ASN A 232 -10.41 -8.66 3.80
C ASN A 232 -10.43 -7.56 2.70
N PRO A 233 -10.38 -6.25 3.05
CA PRO A 233 -10.24 -5.17 2.07
C PRO A 233 -8.79 -4.83 1.70
N HIS A 234 -7.79 -5.67 2.00
CA HIS A 234 -6.37 -5.38 1.73
C HIS A 234 -6.07 -4.95 0.28
N PRO A 235 -6.67 -5.55 -0.77
CA PRO A 235 -6.53 -5.03 -2.13
C PRO A 235 -6.93 -3.55 -2.25
N ARG A 236 -8.02 -3.13 -1.60
CA ARG A 236 -8.48 -1.73 -1.63
C ARG A 236 -7.47 -0.81 -0.95
N TRP A 237 -6.92 -1.20 0.20
CA TRP A 237 -5.86 -0.45 0.86
C TRP A 237 -4.59 -0.34 0.02
N ALA A 238 -4.26 -1.36 -0.77
CA ALA A 238 -3.13 -1.34 -1.68
C ALA A 238 -3.27 -0.24 -2.74
N TRP A 239 -4.45 -0.12 -3.36
CA TRP A 239 -4.72 0.95 -4.35
C TRP A 239 -4.82 2.33 -3.71
N LEU A 240 -5.58 2.46 -2.62
CA LEU A 240 -5.76 3.75 -1.94
C LEU A 240 -4.42 4.30 -1.44
N SER A 241 -3.57 3.45 -0.85
CA SER A 241 -2.23 3.87 -0.42
C SER A 241 -1.26 4.15 -1.57
N LEU A 242 -1.48 3.58 -2.76
CA LEU A 242 -0.68 3.87 -3.95
C LEU A 242 -1.01 5.29 -4.45
N PHE A 243 -2.29 5.61 -4.58
CA PHE A 243 -2.73 6.94 -4.99
C PHE A 243 -2.45 8.02 -3.94
N SER A 244 -2.64 7.72 -2.65
CA SER A 244 -2.41 8.72 -1.58
C SER A 244 -0.95 9.17 -1.49
N VAL A 245 0.00 8.25 -1.70
CA VAL A 245 1.43 8.57 -1.67
C VAL A 245 1.80 9.52 -2.80
N VAL A 246 1.32 9.25 -4.02
CA VAL A 246 1.52 10.14 -5.17
C VAL A 246 0.83 11.48 -4.94
N LEU A 247 -0.42 11.48 -4.47
CA LEU A 247 -1.17 12.71 -4.19
C LEU A 247 -0.43 13.59 -3.18
N THR A 248 0.10 13.00 -2.12
CA THR A 248 0.87 13.74 -1.09
C THR A 248 2.12 14.37 -1.69
N ASP A 249 2.88 13.63 -2.50
CA ASP A 249 4.08 14.14 -3.15
C ASP A 249 3.77 15.25 -4.16
N VAL A 250 2.77 15.05 -5.02
CA VAL A 250 2.30 16.08 -5.97
C VAL A 250 1.84 17.33 -5.24
N TYR A 251 1.07 17.18 -4.15
CA TYR A 251 0.60 18.32 -3.37
C TYR A 251 1.76 19.18 -2.85
N ILE A 252 2.77 18.54 -2.24
CA ILE A 252 3.95 19.24 -1.74
C ILE A 252 4.71 19.93 -2.88
N ARG A 253 4.86 19.28 -4.04
CA ARG A 253 5.52 19.89 -5.20
C ARG A 253 4.76 21.11 -5.73
N VAL A 254 3.44 21.06 -5.79
CA VAL A 254 2.60 22.20 -6.21
C VAL A 254 2.82 23.39 -5.27
N LEU A 255 2.97 23.15 -3.96
CA LEU A 255 3.31 24.20 -2.98
C LEU A 255 4.72 24.76 -3.21
N GLN A 256 5.71 23.91 -3.52
CA GLN A 256 7.08 24.35 -3.82
C GLN A 256 7.16 25.25 -5.06
N HIS A 257 6.32 24.99 -6.07
CA HIS A 257 6.25 25.82 -7.28
C HIS A 257 5.42 27.10 -7.11
N GLY A 258 4.85 27.34 -5.93
CA GLY A 258 4.05 28.53 -5.65
C GLY A 258 2.74 28.62 -6.44
N VAL A 259 2.29 27.51 -7.03
CA VAL A 259 1.03 27.45 -7.79
C VAL A 259 -0.18 27.53 -6.86
N PHE A 260 -0.01 27.04 -5.63
CA PHE A 260 -1.04 27.04 -4.60
C PHE A 260 -0.42 27.43 -3.26
N LEU A 261 -1.17 28.15 -2.43
CA LEU A 261 -0.80 28.44 -1.05
C LEU A 261 -1.57 27.48 -0.14
N ASP A 262 -0.86 26.79 0.74
CA ASP A 262 -1.48 25.87 1.69
C ASP A 262 -2.45 26.63 2.61
N PRO A 263 -3.76 26.34 2.61
CA PRO A 263 -4.68 26.90 3.58
C PRO A 263 -4.40 26.24 4.93
N HIS A 264 -3.88 27.03 5.87
CA HIS A 264 -3.53 26.56 7.21
C HIS A 264 -3.93 27.56 8.30
N VAL A 265 -4.16 27.00 9.49
CA VAL A 265 -4.35 27.75 10.73
C VAL A 265 -3.18 27.44 11.66
N LEU A 266 -2.60 28.49 12.23
CA LEU A 266 -1.60 28.39 13.30
C LEU A 266 -2.32 28.61 14.63
N LEU A 267 -2.30 27.61 15.50
CA LEU A 267 -2.81 27.68 16.87
C LEU A 267 -1.66 27.78 17.86
#